data_AF-A0A9C9DBA5-F1
#
_entry.id   AF-A0A9C9DBA5-F1
#
_cell.length_a   1.000
_cell.length_b   1.000
_cell.length_c   1.000
_cell.angle_alpha   90.00
_cell.angle_beta   90.00
_cell.angle_gamma   90.00
#
_symmetry.space_group_name_H-M   'P 1'
#
loop_
_entity.id
_entity.type
_entity.pdbx_description
1 polymer ?
#
loop_
_entity_poly.entity_id
_entity_poly.type
_entity_poly.pdbx_seq_one_letter_code
_entity_poly.pdbx_strand_id
1 'polypeptide(L)'
;MKYKILSPSQILSWIENDAQIMRLRTDRDVIPGGYTAAAVPLLVDWPASNPHDDLGSIVLRHVNYGGNPFEKSTILHSVRVPLDGLESAELTLVPFGELGRYGPLQHVQLRFIFETCKQPVLLDLAGTEVGADPNIPDLVFGWVSWQRPEVGWDLRKGMDDDSQEYWLSLRAFAGSQIFLEDVLKKRDWFSYPLRLPGGKQGLVELLKTTLTLGDGVARDTLARMLEKGENDWLKHPPPDGNEGENVLSQWNELLERIQAEDSKVLTPVHLPPNEDTYQPLVRSCATMARYAVLLTVKRLVARGHSEGVVLDKLPEPLLGSAEAWMKALAHTGLRGMFLRAPLAMRYVMRHLESVPPDLPAELDDAGLLQQREGKRYRIHYSHKGETPYGPAFFL
;
A
#
# COMPACT_ATOMS: atom_id res chain seq x y z
N MET A 1 -10.51 20.65 16.64
CA MET A 1 -10.28 20.87 15.20
C MET A 1 -11.46 20.22 14.48
N LYS A 2 -12.17 20.91 13.58
CA LYS A 2 -13.38 20.34 12.93
C LYS A 2 -12.94 19.61 11.66
N TYR A 3 -13.14 18.29 11.61
CA TYR A 3 -12.87 17.50 10.39
C TYR A 3 -13.89 17.84 9.30
N LYS A 4 -13.46 17.72 8.05
CA LYS A 4 -14.36 17.72 6.89
C LYS A 4 -14.64 16.28 6.53
N ILE A 5 -15.82 15.79 6.91
CA ILE A 5 -16.29 14.48 6.49
C ILE A 5 -16.74 14.61 5.03
N LEU A 6 -16.23 13.75 4.17
CA LEU A 6 -16.62 13.71 2.77
C LEU A 6 -18.00 13.08 2.63
N SER A 7 -18.84 13.67 1.78
CA SER A 7 -20.21 13.18 1.60
C SER A 7 -20.23 11.84 0.86
N PRO A 8 -21.28 11.02 1.04
CA PRO A 8 -21.50 9.84 0.21
C PRO A 8 -21.42 10.16 -1.29
N SER A 9 -22.07 11.24 -1.74
CA SER A 9 -21.98 11.72 -3.14
C SER A 9 -20.55 12.03 -3.62
N GLN A 10 -19.67 12.53 -2.73
CA GLN A 10 -18.26 12.73 -3.06
C GLN A 10 -17.54 11.40 -3.18
N ILE A 11 -17.76 10.48 -2.25
CA ILE A 11 -17.14 9.14 -2.25
C ILE A 11 -17.58 8.34 -3.47
N LEU A 12 -18.83 8.43 -3.87
CA LEU A 12 -19.36 7.77 -5.06
C LEU A 12 -18.86 8.41 -6.33
N SER A 13 -18.78 9.74 -6.38
CA SER A 13 -18.10 10.36 -7.50
C SER A 13 -16.62 9.94 -7.60
N TRP A 14 -16.03 9.35 -6.56
CA TRP A 14 -14.70 8.74 -6.65
C TRP A 14 -14.72 7.29 -7.11
N ILE A 15 -15.77 6.54 -6.76
CA ILE A 15 -15.92 5.11 -7.09
C ILE A 15 -16.50 4.93 -8.50
N GLU A 16 -17.45 5.79 -8.88
CA GLU A 16 -18.27 5.71 -10.11
C GLU A 16 -17.84 6.73 -11.16
N ASN A 17 -17.32 7.89 -10.76
CA ASN A 17 -16.87 8.93 -11.71
C ASN A 17 -15.34 8.90 -11.85
N ASP A 18 -14.93 7.95 -12.69
CA ASP A 18 -13.59 7.55 -13.17
C ASP A 18 -12.68 8.66 -13.71
N ALA A 19 -13.04 9.90 -13.51
CA ALA A 19 -12.39 11.06 -14.09
C ALA A 19 -11.60 11.87 -13.06
N GLN A 20 -12.07 12.00 -11.81
CA GLN A 20 -11.68 13.15 -10.97
C GLN A 20 -10.25 13.10 -10.38
N ILE A 21 -9.49 14.19 -10.57
CA ILE A 21 -8.27 14.48 -9.81
C ILE A 21 -8.69 14.93 -8.41
N MET A 22 -8.28 14.19 -7.37
CA MET A 22 -8.66 14.50 -5.99
C MET A 22 -7.58 15.30 -5.28
N ARG A 23 -7.90 16.52 -4.82
CA ARG A 23 -7.05 17.28 -3.90
C ARG A 23 -7.58 17.13 -2.48
N LEU A 24 -6.79 16.50 -1.62
CA LEU A 24 -7.17 16.18 -0.24
C LEU A 24 -6.25 16.86 0.77
N ARG A 25 -6.83 17.32 1.87
CA ARG A 25 -6.13 17.77 3.08
C ARG A 25 -5.89 16.56 3.98
N THR A 26 -4.65 16.09 4.03
CA THR A 26 -4.21 14.93 4.85
C THR A 26 -4.55 15.07 6.33
N ASP A 27 -4.69 16.31 6.83
CA ASP A 27 -4.97 16.63 8.24
C ASP A 27 -6.44 16.94 8.55
N ARG A 28 -7.32 17.00 7.55
CA ARG A 28 -8.71 17.48 7.72
C ARG A 28 -9.77 16.66 7.02
N ASP A 29 -9.45 16.18 5.83
CA ASP A 29 -10.42 15.47 5.00
C ASP A 29 -10.47 14.01 5.45
N VAL A 30 -11.65 13.58 5.87
CA VAL A 30 -11.87 12.23 6.39
C VAL A 30 -13.04 11.57 5.67
N ILE A 31 -12.98 10.26 5.51
CA ILE A 31 -14.14 9.47 5.09
C ILE A 31 -15.03 9.15 6.31
N PRO A 32 -16.29 8.71 6.12
CA PRO A 32 -17.12 8.14 7.17
C PRO A 32 -16.33 7.12 8.03
N GLY A 33 -16.44 7.22 9.36
CA GLY A 33 -15.59 6.49 10.31
C GLY A 33 -14.36 7.28 10.81
N GLY A 34 -14.06 8.44 10.21
CA GLY A 34 -13.07 9.41 10.70
C GLY A 34 -11.64 9.15 10.22
N TYR A 35 -11.42 8.21 9.30
CA TYR A 35 -10.11 7.91 8.74
C TYR A 35 -9.69 8.95 7.70
N THR A 36 -8.40 9.27 7.62
CA THR A 36 -7.88 10.24 6.65
C THR A 36 -8.17 9.78 5.22
N ALA A 37 -8.85 10.63 4.45
CA ALA A 37 -9.18 10.34 3.06
C ALA A 37 -7.93 10.21 2.18
N ALA A 38 -6.83 10.86 2.60
CA ALA A 38 -5.55 10.75 1.93
C ALA A 38 -4.93 9.36 2.00
N ALA A 39 -5.41 8.47 2.89
CA ALA A 39 -4.94 7.09 2.98
C ALA A 39 -5.70 6.13 2.05
N VAL A 40 -6.60 6.63 1.20
CA VAL A 40 -7.34 5.80 0.25
C VAL A 40 -6.38 4.90 -0.55
N PRO A 41 -6.73 3.61 -0.72
CA PRO A 41 -5.91 2.66 -1.43
C PRO A 41 -5.85 2.98 -2.91
N LEU A 42 -4.80 2.47 -3.52
CA LEU A 42 -4.78 2.21 -4.95
C LEU A 42 -5.96 1.29 -5.31
N LEU A 43 -6.63 1.60 -6.41
CA LEU A 43 -7.54 0.68 -7.09
C LEU A 43 -7.07 0.43 -8.52
N VAL A 44 -7.36 -0.76 -9.04
CA VAL A 44 -7.16 -1.09 -10.45
C VAL A 44 -8.48 -0.96 -11.17
N ASP A 45 -8.48 -0.19 -12.26
CA ASP A 45 -9.59 -0.13 -13.20
C ASP A 45 -9.44 -1.27 -14.21
N TRP A 46 -9.95 -2.43 -13.85
CA TRP A 46 -9.89 -3.63 -14.70
C TRP A 46 -10.60 -3.44 -16.04
N PRO A 47 -11.80 -2.82 -16.14
CA PRO A 47 -12.44 -2.53 -17.41
C PRO A 47 -11.60 -1.65 -18.36
N ALA A 48 -10.89 -0.65 -17.84
CA ALA A 48 -10.01 0.21 -18.64
C ALA A 48 -8.59 -0.36 -18.84
N SER A 49 -8.28 -1.52 -18.25
CA SER A 49 -6.99 -2.19 -18.35
C SER A 49 -7.00 -3.28 -19.42
N ASN A 50 -5.82 -3.54 -19.98
CA ASN A 50 -5.56 -4.67 -20.86
C ASN A 50 -4.31 -5.42 -20.39
N PRO A 51 -4.42 -6.31 -19.39
CA PRO A 51 -3.26 -6.93 -18.77
C PRO A 51 -2.71 -8.14 -19.54
N HIS A 52 -3.38 -8.60 -20.61
CA HIS A 52 -3.06 -9.88 -21.27
C HIS A 52 -2.25 -9.73 -22.56
N ASP A 53 -2.23 -8.55 -23.16
CA ASP A 53 -1.49 -8.30 -24.41
C ASP A 53 -0.01 -7.99 -24.17
N ASP A 54 0.81 -8.24 -25.20
CA ASP A 54 2.26 -7.98 -25.19
C ASP A 54 2.59 -6.47 -25.03
N LEU A 55 1.69 -5.60 -25.49
CA LEU A 55 1.70 -4.15 -25.27
C LEU A 55 0.60 -3.73 -24.27
N GLY A 56 0.27 -4.64 -23.35
CA GLY A 56 -0.77 -4.45 -22.36
C GLY A 56 -0.50 -3.26 -21.45
N SER A 57 -1.57 -2.71 -20.88
CA SER A 57 -1.47 -1.63 -19.90
C SER A 57 -2.43 -1.86 -18.74
N ILE A 58 -2.11 -1.29 -17.58
CA ILE A 58 -2.98 -1.29 -16.41
C ILE A 58 -3.30 0.14 -16.03
N VAL A 59 -4.58 0.45 -15.84
CA VAL A 59 -5.03 1.75 -15.35
C VAL A 59 -5.14 1.68 -13.83
N LEU A 60 -4.31 2.51 -13.18
CA LEU A 60 -4.24 2.67 -11.74
C LEU A 60 -5.00 3.93 -11.32
N ARG A 61 -5.82 3.80 -10.28
CA ARG A 61 -6.53 4.90 -9.63
C ARG A 61 -5.88 5.22 -8.29
N HIS A 62 -6.01 6.47 -7.88
CA HIS A 62 -5.53 6.98 -6.60
C HIS A 62 -4.00 6.97 -6.44
N VAL A 63 -3.27 7.15 -7.54
CA VAL A 63 -1.82 7.33 -7.49
C VAL A 63 -1.51 8.72 -6.93
N ASN A 64 -0.76 8.78 -5.83
CA ASN A 64 -0.35 10.05 -5.25
C ASN A 64 0.72 10.70 -6.15
N TYR A 65 0.32 11.78 -6.80
CA TYR A 65 1.15 12.57 -7.69
C TYR A 65 0.88 14.06 -7.41
N GLY A 66 1.77 14.68 -6.65
CA GLY A 66 1.68 16.09 -6.29
C GLY A 66 0.95 16.36 -4.97
N GLY A 67 0.69 17.65 -4.74
CA GLY A 67 0.31 18.19 -3.43
C GLY A 67 1.48 18.91 -2.77
N ASN A 68 1.23 19.41 -1.57
CA ASN A 68 2.22 20.17 -0.81
C ASN A 68 2.25 19.66 0.64
N PRO A 69 3.34 18.97 1.05
CA PRO A 69 3.50 18.46 2.40
C PRO A 69 3.42 19.54 3.49
N PHE A 70 3.87 20.77 3.22
CA PHE A 70 3.78 21.89 4.16
C PHE A 70 2.34 22.39 4.32
N GLU A 71 1.58 22.38 3.23
CA GLU A 71 0.13 22.62 3.27
C GLU A 71 -0.65 21.39 3.74
N LYS A 72 0.02 20.26 4.01
CA LYS A 72 -0.62 18.99 4.34
C LYS A 72 -1.65 18.56 3.29
N SER A 73 -1.36 18.79 2.02
CA SER A 73 -2.21 18.39 0.90
C SER A 73 -1.57 17.33 0.04
N THR A 74 -2.38 16.42 -0.49
CA THR A 74 -2.00 15.40 -1.48
C THR A 74 -2.94 15.48 -2.67
N ILE A 75 -2.46 15.11 -3.84
CA ILE A 75 -3.27 15.00 -5.04
C ILE A 75 -3.23 13.56 -5.54
N LEU A 76 -4.39 12.99 -5.78
CA LEU A 76 -4.55 11.63 -6.27
C LEU A 76 -5.00 11.65 -7.73
N HIS A 77 -4.26 10.94 -8.57
CA HIS A 77 -4.41 10.89 -10.01
C HIS A 77 -4.73 9.47 -10.50
N SER A 78 -5.17 9.41 -11.75
CA SER A 78 -5.23 8.18 -12.53
C SER A 78 -4.00 8.08 -13.43
N VAL A 79 -3.46 6.88 -13.57
CA VAL A 79 -2.22 6.62 -14.30
C VAL A 79 -2.38 5.39 -15.18
N ARG A 80 -2.02 5.48 -16.45
CA ARG A 80 -1.90 4.32 -17.34
C ARG A 80 -0.47 3.80 -17.28
N VAL A 81 -0.31 2.54 -16.87
CA VAL A 81 0.98 1.88 -16.70
C VAL A 81 1.21 0.91 -17.87
N PRO A 82 2.17 1.15 -18.77
CA PRO A 82 2.54 0.18 -19.80
C PRO A 82 3.30 -1.00 -19.17
N LEU A 83 2.90 -2.23 -19.50
CA LEU A 83 3.54 -3.44 -18.96
C LEU A 83 4.90 -3.72 -19.59
N ASP A 84 5.09 -3.34 -20.84
CA ASP A 84 6.33 -3.53 -21.60
C ASP A 84 7.41 -2.47 -21.29
N GLY A 85 7.07 -1.50 -20.43
CA GLY A 85 7.94 -0.41 -20.01
C GLY A 85 8.78 -0.68 -18.76
N LEU A 86 8.56 -1.79 -18.05
CA LEU A 86 9.30 -2.12 -16.83
C LEU A 86 10.78 -2.41 -17.14
N GLU A 87 11.66 -1.61 -16.54
CA GLU A 87 13.12 -1.77 -16.63
C GLU A 87 13.65 -2.59 -15.45
N SER A 88 13.22 -2.24 -14.23
CA SER A 88 13.66 -2.92 -13.01
C SER A 88 12.67 -2.72 -11.86
N ALA A 89 12.86 -3.48 -10.78
CA ALA A 89 12.15 -3.29 -9.53
C ALA A 89 13.13 -3.34 -8.36
N GLU A 90 12.85 -2.58 -7.32
CA GLU A 90 13.65 -2.51 -6.10
C GLU A 90 12.78 -2.80 -4.87
N LEU A 91 13.35 -3.54 -3.92
CA LEU A 91 12.88 -3.56 -2.54
C LEU A 91 13.51 -2.37 -1.81
N THR A 92 12.69 -1.43 -1.33
CA THR A 92 13.15 -0.21 -0.68
C THR A 92 12.82 -0.22 0.80
N LEU A 93 13.84 -0.08 1.65
CA LEU A 93 13.70 0.03 3.10
C LEU A 93 13.83 1.49 3.51
N VAL A 94 12.84 1.98 4.25
CA VAL A 94 12.75 3.37 4.73
C VAL A 94 12.65 3.36 6.27
N PRO A 95 13.76 3.57 6.98
CA PRO A 95 13.77 3.40 8.43
C PRO A 95 13.06 4.51 9.19
N PHE A 96 12.44 4.15 10.33
CA PHE A 96 11.88 5.13 11.26
C PHE A 96 12.92 5.51 12.33
N GLY A 97 13.23 6.81 12.43
CA GLY A 97 14.04 7.38 13.52
C GLY A 97 15.54 7.44 13.26
N GLU A 98 16.29 7.89 14.28
CA GLU A 98 17.71 8.28 14.17
C GLU A 98 18.69 7.10 13.98
N LEU A 99 18.25 5.85 14.25
CA LEU A 99 19.08 4.65 14.11
C LEU A 99 19.25 4.18 12.65
N GLY A 100 18.64 4.88 11.68
CA GLY A 100 18.73 4.55 10.26
C GLY A 100 18.36 3.08 10.00
N ARG A 101 19.05 2.41 9.08
CA ARG A 101 18.76 1.01 8.68
C ARG A 101 18.82 -0.05 9.78
N TYR A 102 19.33 0.28 10.96
CA TYR A 102 19.37 -0.62 12.12
C TYR A 102 18.26 -0.32 13.11
N GLY A 103 17.40 0.66 12.79
CA GLY A 103 16.20 0.95 13.53
C GLY A 103 15.28 -0.27 13.56
N PRO A 104 14.62 -0.54 14.70
CA PRO A 104 13.78 -1.72 14.89
C PRO A 104 12.48 -1.68 14.07
N LEU A 105 12.14 -0.53 13.48
CA LEU A 105 10.95 -0.32 12.68
C LEU A 105 11.34 0.37 11.38
N GLN A 106 10.90 -0.21 10.27
CA GLN A 106 11.16 0.30 8.93
C GLN A 106 9.90 0.14 8.09
N HIS A 107 9.66 1.10 7.21
CA HIS A 107 8.70 0.93 6.15
C HIS A 107 9.37 0.20 4.98
N VAL A 108 8.67 -0.75 4.37
CA VAL A 108 9.16 -1.50 3.22
C VAL A 108 8.24 -1.22 2.04
N GLN A 109 8.84 -0.88 0.90
CA GLN A 109 8.15 -0.50 -0.32
C GLN A 109 8.69 -1.31 -1.51
N LEU A 110 7.86 -1.46 -2.54
CA LEU A 110 8.26 -1.97 -3.84
C LEU A 110 8.27 -0.82 -4.84
N ARG A 111 9.44 -0.54 -5.40
CA ARG A 111 9.63 0.51 -6.41
C ARG A 111 9.78 -0.14 -7.78
N PHE A 112 9.00 0.29 -8.75
CA PHE A 112 9.05 -0.16 -10.14
C PHE A 112 9.54 0.98 -11.01
N ILE A 113 10.61 0.73 -11.77
CA ILE A 113 11.31 1.73 -12.57
C ILE A 113 11.04 1.42 -14.05
N PHE A 114 10.76 2.46 -14.83
CA PHE A 114 10.34 2.34 -16.22
C PHE A 114 11.34 2.96 -17.20
N GLU A 115 11.46 2.37 -18.38
CA GLU A 115 12.30 2.86 -19.48
C GLU A 115 11.87 4.26 -19.94
N THR A 116 12.82 5.14 -20.29
CA THR A 116 12.64 6.59 -20.59
C THR A 116 11.66 6.94 -21.74
N CYS A 117 11.03 5.97 -22.40
CA CYS A 117 9.99 6.21 -23.41
C CYS A 117 8.75 5.32 -23.24
N LYS A 118 8.67 4.58 -22.13
CA LYS A 118 7.58 3.66 -21.80
C LYS A 118 7.18 3.84 -20.33
N GLN A 119 7.12 5.09 -19.92
CA GLN A 119 6.79 5.48 -18.56
C GLN A 119 5.28 5.44 -18.36
N PRO A 120 4.81 5.18 -17.12
CA PRO A 120 3.44 5.46 -16.75
C PRO A 120 3.05 6.90 -17.08
N VAL A 121 1.84 7.09 -17.56
CA VAL A 121 1.34 8.39 -18.02
C VAL A 121 0.15 8.83 -17.18
N LEU A 122 0.19 10.07 -16.71
CA LEU A 122 -0.93 10.71 -16.02
C LEU A 122 -2.11 10.91 -16.96
N LEU A 123 -3.31 10.63 -16.45
CA LEU A 123 -4.56 10.77 -17.19
C LEU A 123 -5.39 11.95 -16.65
N ASP A 124 -6.05 12.66 -17.55
CA ASP A 124 -7.12 13.61 -17.25
C ASP A 124 -8.47 12.91 -17.01
N LEU A 125 -9.49 13.75 -16.83
CA LEU A 125 -10.88 13.36 -16.64
C LEU A 125 -11.44 12.50 -17.79
N ALA A 126 -10.90 12.62 -19.00
CA ALA A 126 -11.33 11.89 -20.18
C ALA A 126 -10.45 10.66 -20.48
N GLY A 127 -9.51 10.32 -19.58
CA GLY A 127 -8.55 9.23 -19.81
C GLY A 127 -7.45 9.57 -20.84
N THR A 128 -7.29 10.87 -21.15
CA THR A 128 -6.28 11.41 -22.07
C THR A 128 -5.06 11.87 -21.28
N GLU A 129 -3.88 11.85 -21.90
CA GLU A 129 -2.63 12.25 -21.24
C GLU A 129 -2.67 13.72 -20.79
N VAL A 130 -2.18 14.01 -19.57
CA VAL A 130 -2.29 15.35 -18.97
C VAL A 130 -1.04 15.79 -18.23
N GLY A 131 -0.75 17.10 -18.30
CA GLY A 131 0.39 17.75 -17.66
C GLY A 131 1.45 18.19 -18.67
N ALA A 132 2.33 19.09 -18.24
CA ALA A 132 3.44 19.56 -19.07
C ALA A 132 4.52 18.47 -19.26
N ASP A 133 4.66 17.59 -18.26
CA ASP A 133 5.40 16.34 -18.33
C ASP A 133 4.52 15.25 -17.68
N PRO A 134 3.80 14.46 -18.48
CA PRO A 134 2.84 13.49 -17.96
C PRO A 134 3.51 12.18 -17.52
N ASN A 135 4.81 12.02 -17.79
CA ASN A 135 5.52 10.77 -17.63
C ASN A 135 6.06 10.60 -16.21
N ILE A 136 5.82 9.43 -15.63
CA ILE A 136 6.26 9.08 -14.29
C ILE A 136 7.39 8.05 -14.41
N PRO A 137 8.64 8.37 -14.03
CA PRO A 137 9.78 7.46 -14.22
C PRO A 137 9.69 6.20 -13.36
N ASP A 138 9.01 6.28 -12.22
CA ASP A 138 8.87 5.18 -11.28
C ASP A 138 7.59 5.27 -10.43
N LEU A 139 7.03 4.10 -10.13
CA LEU A 139 5.93 3.95 -9.20
C LEU A 139 6.41 3.22 -7.95
N VAL A 140 6.00 3.72 -6.78
CA VAL A 140 6.33 3.14 -5.49
C VAL A 140 5.04 2.67 -4.83
N PHE A 141 5.03 1.40 -4.44
CA PHE A 141 3.92 0.77 -3.76
C PHE A 141 4.31 0.46 -2.32
N GLY A 142 3.45 0.87 -1.39
CA GLY A 142 3.62 0.60 0.03
C GLY A 142 2.29 0.24 0.65
N TRP A 143 2.27 -0.83 1.45
CA TRP A 143 1.12 -1.12 2.29
C TRP A 143 1.14 -0.16 3.48
N VAL A 144 0.14 0.72 3.54
CA VAL A 144 0.04 1.77 4.53
C VAL A 144 -1.20 1.54 5.38
N SER A 145 -1.06 1.74 6.68
CA SER A 145 -2.21 1.69 7.58
C SER A 145 -3.09 2.93 7.40
N TRP A 146 -4.40 2.77 7.27
CA TRP A 146 -5.36 3.84 7.46
C TRP A 146 -5.30 4.34 8.91
N GLN A 147 -5.31 5.65 9.07
CA GLN A 147 -5.20 6.31 10.37
C GLN A 147 -6.18 7.48 10.42
N ARG A 148 -6.66 7.80 11.62
CA ARG A 148 -7.30 9.10 11.85
C ARG A 148 -6.22 10.20 11.85
N PRO A 149 -6.50 11.41 11.34
CA PRO A 149 -5.49 12.47 11.20
C PRO A 149 -4.74 12.83 12.50
N GLU A 150 -5.39 12.66 13.65
CA GLU A 150 -4.88 12.97 14.99
C GLU A 150 -4.18 11.79 15.68
N VAL A 151 -4.31 10.58 15.13
CA VAL A 151 -3.79 9.35 15.74
C VAL A 151 -2.51 8.97 15.01
N GLY A 152 -1.37 9.16 15.68
CA GLY A 152 -0.11 8.59 15.23
C GLY A 152 -0.15 7.07 15.24
N TRP A 153 0.71 6.45 14.44
CA TRP A 153 0.91 5.01 14.47
C TRP A 153 1.51 4.57 15.81
N ASP A 154 0.88 3.60 16.49
CA ASP A 154 1.38 2.96 17.72
C ASP A 154 1.49 1.45 17.52
N LEU A 155 2.70 0.92 17.69
CA LEU A 155 3.01 -0.50 17.51
C LEU A 155 2.11 -1.41 18.37
N ARG A 156 1.84 -1.04 19.63
CA ARG A 156 1.08 -1.87 20.56
C ARG A 156 -0.39 -1.88 20.20
N LYS A 157 -0.94 -0.72 19.83
CA LYS A 157 -2.33 -0.62 19.37
C LYS A 157 -2.55 -1.43 18.09
N GLY A 158 -1.58 -1.42 17.17
CA GLY A 158 -1.59 -2.25 15.97
C GLY A 158 -1.58 -3.77 16.24
N MET A 159 -1.25 -4.23 17.46
CA MET A 159 -1.28 -5.66 17.78
C MET A 159 -2.69 -6.20 17.98
N ASP A 160 -3.68 -5.33 18.19
CA ASP A 160 -5.09 -5.70 18.29
C ASP A 160 -5.78 -5.52 16.95
N ASP A 161 -5.85 -6.60 16.20
CA ASP A 161 -6.60 -6.72 14.96
C ASP A 161 -8.11 -6.53 15.15
N ASP A 162 -8.68 -6.87 16.31
CA ASP A 162 -10.12 -6.67 16.56
C ASP A 162 -10.48 -5.19 16.75
N SER A 163 -9.51 -4.37 17.18
CA SER A 163 -9.73 -2.94 17.41
C SER A 163 -10.11 -2.20 16.12
N GLN A 164 -9.70 -2.73 14.96
CA GLN A 164 -9.82 -2.08 13.66
C GLN A 164 -9.32 -0.62 13.67
N GLU A 165 -8.38 -0.29 14.57
CA GLU A 165 -7.77 1.05 14.65
C GLU A 165 -6.90 1.31 13.41
N TYR A 166 -6.32 0.26 12.83
CA TYR A 166 -5.45 0.31 11.67
C TYR A 166 -5.88 -0.72 10.62
N TRP A 167 -6.41 -0.24 9.50
CA TRP A 167 -6.66 -1.06 8.32
C TRP A 167 -5.45 -1.01 7.40
N LEU A 168 -5.05 -2.12 6.79
CA LEU A 168 -3.91 -2.11 5.88
C LEU A 168 -4.37 -2.13 4.43
N SER A 169 -3.86 -1.22 3.62
CA SER A 169 -4.12 -1.27 2.18
C SER A 169 -2.92 -0.83 1.35
N LEU A 170 -2.86 -1.29 0.11
CA LEU A 170 -1.82 -0.88 -0.82
C LEU A 170 -2.06 0.57 -1.27
N ARG A 171 -1.04 1.41 -1.16
CA ARG A 171 -1.02 2.74 -1.75
C ARG A 171 0.03 2.82 -2.85
N ALA A 172 -0.25 3.63 -3.86
CA ALA A 172 0.64 3.90 -4.97
C ALA A 172 1.04 5.38 -4.98
N PHE A 173 2.31 5.62 -5.27
CA PHE A 173 2.91 6.95 -5.31
C PHE A 173 3.78 7.05 -6.56
N ALA A 174 3.84 8.23 -7.17
CA ALA A 174 5.02 8.54 -7.96
C ALA A 174 6.23 8.61 -7.04
N GLY A 175 7.35 8.03 -7.48
CA GLY A 175 8.52 7.89 -6.62
C GLY A 175 9.04 9.24 -6.11
N SER A 176 9.08 10.25 -6.98
CA SER A 176 9.52 11.61 -6.63
C SER A 176 8.71 12.23 -5.49
N GLN A 177 7.38 12.00 -5.49
CA GLN A 177 6.48 12.51 -4.46
C GLN A 177 6.75 11.87 -3.11
N ILE A 178 6.80 10.52 -3.04
CA ILE A 178 7.01 9.84 -1.76
C ILE A 178 8.44 10.03 -1.24
N PHE A 179 9.44 10.12 -2.14
CA PHE A 179 10.82 10.41 -1.74
C PHE A 179 10.96 11.81 -1.13
N LEU A 180 10.29 12.83 -1.71
CA LEU A 180 10.21 14.17 -1.12
C LEU A 180 9.60 14.12 0.29
N GLU A 181 8.49 13.41 0.47
CA GLU A 181 7.83 13.28 1.78
C GLU A 181 8.71 12.60 2.83
N ASP A 182 9.48 11.58 2.45
CA ASP A 182 10.41 10.89 3.33
C ASP A 182 11.64 11.74 3.67
N VAL A 183 12.21 12.44 2.68
CA VAL A 183 13.32 13.37 2.89
C VAL A 183 12.94 14.49 3.84
N LEU A 184 11.74 15.07 3.71
CA LEU A 184 11.25 16.10 4.64
C LEU A 184 11.12 15.58 6.08
N LYS A 185 10.97 14.26 6.24
CA LYS A 185 10.97 13.55 7.54
C LYS A 185 12.36 13.02 7.93
N LYS A 186 13.41 13.39 7.19
CA LYS A 186 14.81 12.94 7.35
C LYS A 186 14.95 11.42 7.27
N ARG A 187 14.20 10.81 6.36
CA ARG A 187 14.23 9.36 6.10
C ARG A 187 14.94 9.10 4.79
N ASP A 188 16.02 8.33 4.87
CA ASP A 188 16.76 7.87 3.71
C ASP A 188 16.17 6.57 3.18
N TRP A 189 16.42 6.28 1.91
CA TRP A 189 16.02 5.02 1.28
C TRP A 189 17.23 4.10 1.13
N PHE A 190 17.05 2.83 1.48
CA PHE A 190 17.99 1.75 1.21
C PHE A 190 17.36 0.78 0.23
N SER A 191 17.68 0.95 -1.05
CA SER A 191 17.11 0.17 -2.15
C SER A 191 17.98 -1.03 -2.51
N TYR A 192 17.31 -2.14 -2.79
CA TYR A 192 17.92 -3.40 -3.23
C TYR A 192 17.27 -3.82 -4.56
N PRO A 193 18.00 -3.71 -5.69
CA PRO A 193 17.48 -4.14 -6.98
C PRO A 193 17.17 -5.64 -6.98
N LEU A 194 15.95 -5.98 -7.37
CA LEU A 194 15.48 -7.35 -7.46
C LEU A 194 16.05 -8.03 -8.71
N ARG A 195 16.28 -9.33 -8.57
CA ARG A 195 16.65 -10.25 -9.65
C ARG A 195 15.60 -11.34 -9.70
N LEU A 196 14.53 -11.10 -10.44
CA LEU A 196 13.45 -12.06 -10.61
C LEU A 196 13.79 -13.08 -11.72
N PRO A 197 13.38 -14.35 -11.59
CA PRO A 197 13.37 -15.26 -12.73
C PRO A 197 12.40 -14.76 -13.80
N GLY A 198 12.59 -15.14 -15.05
CA GLY A 198 11.86 -14.66 -16.22
C GLY A 198 12.30 -13.28 -16.72
N GLY A 199 13.30 -12.63 -16.10
CA GLY A 199 13.76 -11.28 -16.47
C GLY A 199 12.61 -10.27 -16.47
N LYS A 200 12.36 -9.61 -17.62
CA LYS A 200 11.25 -8.66 -17.78
C LYS A 200 9.88 -9.28 -17.52
N GLN A 201 9.65 -10.53 -17.90
CA GLN A 201 8.38 -11.21 -17.61
C GLN A 201 8.19 -11.40 -16.09
N GLY A 202 9.29 -11.62 -15.36
CA GLY A 202 9.28 -11.65 -13.91
C GLY A 202 8.85 -10.32 -13.29
N LEU A 203 9.35 -9.19 -13.81
CA LEU A 203 8.96 -7.85 -13.36
C LEU A 203 7.46 -7.59 -13.59
N VAL A 204 6.95 -7.98 -14.77
CA VAL A 204 5.52 -7.87 -15.09
C VAL A 204 4.67 -8.73 -14.15
N GLU A 205 5.07 -9.96 -13.86
CA GLU A 205 4.35 -10.83 -12.93
C GLU A 205 4.39 -10.26 -11.49
N LEU A 206 5.51 -9.65 -11.07
CA LEU A 206 5.61 -8.99 -9.76
C LEU A 206 4.65 -7.81 -9.67
N LEU A 207 4.60 -6.96 -10.70
CA LEU A 207 3.69 -5.83 -10.75
C LEU A 207 2.23 -6.34 -10.69
N LYS A 208 1.85 -7.29 -11.54
CA LYS A 208 0.50 -7.87 -11.55
C LYS A 208 0.12 -8.50 -10.22
N THR A 209 1.03 -9.25 -9.59
CA THR A 209 0.80 -9.87 -8.28
C THR A 209 0.59 -8.81 -7.21
N THR A 210 1.44 -7.78 -7.18
CA THR A 210 1.33 -6.65 -6.24
C THR A 210 0.00 -5.92 -6.39
N LEU A 211 -0.39 -5.61 -7.63
CA LEU A 211 -1.62 -4.89 -7.95
C LEU A 211 -2.87 -5.72 -7.63
N THR A 212 -2.88 -7.01 -7.97
CA THR A 212 -4.02 -7.90 -7.70
C THR A 212 -4.22 -8.09 -6.19
N LEU A 213 -3.13 -8.30 -5.44
CA LEU A 213 -3.19 -8.37 -3.98
C LEU A 213 -3.67 -7.05 -3.36
N GLY A 214 -3.13 -5.93 -3.86
CA GLY A 214 -3.49 -4.60 -3.38
C GLY A 214 -4.94 -4.23 -3.61
N ASP A 215 -5.45 -4.41 -4.83
CA ASP A 215 -6.83 -4.11 -5.23
C ASP A 215 -7.83 -5.02 -4.48
N GLY A 216 -7.54 -6.31 -4.36
CA GLY A 216 -8.38 -7.26 -3.62
C GLY A 216 -8.54 -6.87 -2.15
N VAL A 217 -7.41 -6.65 -1.45
CA VAL A 217 -7.42 -6.22 -0.03
C VAL A 217 -8.07 -4.85 0.13
N ALA A 218 -7.86 -3.92 -0.82
CA ALA A 218 -8.45 -2.59 -0.79
C ALA A 218 -9.97 -2.63 -0.86
N ARG A 219 -10.54 -3.38 -1.81
CA ARG A 219 -12.00 -3.49 -1.97
C ARG A 219 -12.66 -4.12 -0.75
N ASP A 220 -12.05 -5.16 -0.19
CA ASP A 220 -12.57 -5.83 1.00
C ASP A 220 -12.42 -4.99 2.29
N THR A 221 -11.33 -4.22 2.40
CA THR A 221 -11.15 -3.21 3.46
C THR A 221 -12.23 -2.13 3.37
N LEU A 222 -12.42 -1.54 2.19
CA LEU A 222 -13.42 -0.50 1.95
C LEU A 222 -14.85 -0.99 2.23
N ALA A 223 -15.19 -2.21 1.78
CA ALA A 223 -16.51 -2.80 2.02
C ALA A 223 -16.84 -2.87 3.52
N ARG A 224 -15.91 -3.35 4.36
CA ARG A 224 -16.11 -3.41 5.81
C ARG A 224 -16.06 -2.05 6.50
N MET A 225 -15.22 -1.15 6.04
CA MET A 225 -15.21 0.23 6.54
C MET A 225 -16.56 0.92 6.28
N LEU A 226 -17.16 0.70 5.12
CA LEU A 226 -18.48 1.20 4.77
C LEU A 226 -19.57 0.51 5.60
N GLU A 227 -19.56 -0.81 5.74
CA GLU A 227 -20.53 -1.53 6.59
C GLU A 227 -20.49 -1.04 8.05
N LYS A 228 -19.30 -0.85 8.62
CA LYS A 228 -19.14 -0.29 9.97
C LYS A 228 -19.56 1.17 10.02
N GLY A 229 -19.11 1.97 9.06
CA GLY A 229 -19.44 3.38 8.94
C GLY A 229 -20.95 3.60 8.85
N GLU A 230 -21.65 2.77 8.06
CA GLU A 230 -23.10 2.71 7.96
C GLU A 230 -23.73 2.36 9.31
N ASN A 231 -23.30 1.26 9.94
CA ASN A 231 -23.81 0.87 11.26
C ASN A 231 -23.62 1.95 12.33
N ASP A 232 -22.47 2.62 12.36
CA ASP A 232 -22.16 3.68 13.32
C ASP A 232 -22.93 4.97 12.98
N TRP A 233 -23.08 5.29 11.69
CA TRP A 233 -23.82 6.46 11.21
C TRP A 233 -25.33 6.33 11.45
N LEU A 234 -25.89 5.15 11.24
CA LEU A 234 -27.29 4.83 11.56
C LEU A 234 -27.57 4.92 13.06
N LYS A 235 -26.60 4.56 13.91
CA LYS A 235 -26.73 4.67 15.37
C LYS A 235 -26.53 6.11 15.87
N HIS A 236 -25.63 6.86 15.23
CA HIS A 236 -25.17 8.17 15.67
C HIS A 236 -24.98 9.14 14.49
N PRO A 237 -26.07 9.64 13.88
CA PRO A 237 -25.97 10.60 12.79
C PRO A 237 -25.26 11.89 13.24
N PRO A 238 -24.46 12.53 12.38
CA PRO A 238 -23.76 13.77 12.71
C PRO A 238 -24.77 14.89 13.05
N PRO A 239 -24.39 15.87 13.88
CA PRO A 239 -25.34 16.79 14.52
C PRO A 239 -25.88 17.90 13.61
N ASP A 240 -25.73 17.80 12.29
CA ASP A 240 -26.22 18.83 11.37
C ASP A 240 -27.73 18.63 11.11
N GLY A 241 -28.48 19.72 11.22
CA GLY A 241 -29.85 19.72 11.73
C GLY A 241 -30.96 19.40 10.74
N ASN A 242 -32.08 18.92 11.30
CA ASN A 242 -33.42 18.81 10.68
C ASN A 242 -33.59 17.95 9.42
N GLU A 243 -32.67 17.04 9.09
CA GLU A 243 -32.79 16.17 7.89
C GLU A 243 -32.57 14.66 8.17
N GLY A 244 -32.89 14.18 9.37
CA GLY A 244 -32.71 12.76 9.74
C GLY A 244 -33.45 11.77 8.83
N GLU A 245 -34.59 12.15 8.24
CA GLU A 245 -35.36 11.30 7.29
C GLU A 245 -34.85 11.38 5.84
N ASN A 246 -34.15 12.46 5.46
CA ASN A 246 -33.66 12.67 4.09
C ASN A 246 -32.34 11.93 3.82
N VAL A 247 -31.53 11.76 4.87
CA VAL A 247 -30.20 11.13 4.77
C VAL A 247 -30.29 9.62 4.57
N LEU A 248 -31.21 8.94 5.28
CA LEU A 248 -31.44 7.50 5.12
C LEU A 248 -32.01 7.17 3.74
N SER A 249 -32.92 8.01 3.21
CA SER A 249 -33.46 7.79 1.87
C SER A 249 -32.40 8.03 0.79
N GLN A 250 -31.55 9.04 0.93
CA GLN A 250 -30.41 9.27 0.02
C GLN A 250 -29.40 8.12 0.04
N TRP A 251 -29.16 7.53 1.21
CA TRP A 251 -28.28 6.36 1.36
C TRP A 251 -28.89 5.09 0.75
N ASN A 252 -30.19 4.87 0.93
CA ASN A 252 -30.87 3.73 0.33
C ASN A 252 -31.01 3.88 -1.19
N GLU A 253 -31.38 5.07 -1.67
CA GLU A 253 -31.41 5.39 -3.10
C GLU A 253 -30.03 5.17 -3.74
N LEU A 254 -28.97 5.47 -2.99
CA LEU A 254 -27.62 5.18 -3.41
C LEU A 254 -27.36 3.67 -3.55
N LEU A 255 -27.61 2.90 -2.48
CA LEU A 255 -27.40 1.46 -2.50
C LEU A 255 -28.17 0.80 -3.65
N GLU A 256 -29.40 1.27 -3.90
CA GLU A 256 -30.23 0.81 -5.02
C GLU A 256 -29.60 1.14 -6.39
N ARG A 257 -29.04 2.34 -6.57
CA ARG A 257 -28.36 2.72 -7.82
C ARG A 257 -27.11 1.88 -8.08
N ILE A 258 -26.26 1.67 -7.07
CA ILE A 258 -25.05 0.84 -7.19
C ILE A 258 -25.44 -0.60 -7.55
N GLN A 259 -26.48 -1.15 -6.91
CA GLN A 259 -26.98 -2.50 -7.19
C GLN A 259 -27.59 -2.63 -8.60
N ALA A 260 -28.22 -1.56 -9.11
CA ALA A 260 -28.83 -1.53 -10.43
C ALA A 260 -27.81 -1.39 -11.57
N GLU A 261 -26.73 -0.62 -11.35
CA GLU A 261 -25.69 -0.39 -12.36
C GLU A 261 -24.74 -1.58 -12.52
N ASP A 262 -24.39 -2.30 -11.44
CA ASP A 262 -23.62 -3.54 -11.55
C ASP A 262 -23.89 -4.54 -10.42
N SER A 263 -24.80 -5.48 -10.68
CA SER A 263 -25.20 -6.54 -9.75
C SER A 263 -24.04 -7.44 -9.24
N LYS A 264 -22.86 -7.39 -9.86
CA LYS A 264 -21.68 -8.18 -9.45
C LYS A 264 -20.68 -7.39 -8.61
N VAL A 265 -20.73 -6.05 -8.60
CA VAL A 265 -19.77 -5.17 -7.88
C VAL A 265 -19.91 -5.25 -6.37
N LEU A 266 -21.08 -5.65 -5.87
CA LEU A 266 -21.37 -5.82 -4.44
C LEU A 266 -21.42 -7.29 -4.00
N THR A 267 -20.77 -8.21 -4.71
CA THR A 267 -20.50 -9.53 -4.10
C THR A 267 -19.22 -9.38 -3.28
N PRO A 268 -19.29 -9.10 -1.97
CA PRO A 268 -18.09 -8.98 -1.14
C PRO A 268 -17.26 -10.26 -1.28
N VAL A 269 -15.99 -10.10 -1.64
CA VAL A 269 -14.99 -11.15 -1.45
C VAL A 269 -14.73 -11.20 0.03
N HIS A 270 -15.51 -12.00 0.77
CA HIS A 270 -15.32 -12.14 2.20
C HIS A 270 -14.02 -12.91 2.48
N LEU A 271 -12.94 -12.18 2.73
CA LEU A 271 -11.82 -12.75 3.47
C LEU A 271 -12.26 -12.90 4.94
N PRO A 272 -11.81 -13.96 5.64
CA PRO A 272 -12.10 -14.13 7.06
C PRO A 272 -11.72 -12.86 7.86
N PRO A 273 -12.52 -12.39 8.84
CA PRO A 273 -12.26 -11.14 9.56
C PRO A 273 -10.87 -11.03 10.22
N ASN A 274 -10.26 -12.17 10.51
CA ASN A 274 -8.90 -12.30 11.02
C ASN A 274 -7.82 -12.15 9.94
N GLU A 275 -8.16 -11.86 8.68
CA GLU A 275 -7.25 -11.81 7.51
C GLU A 275 -6.94 -10.40 6.97
N ASP A 276 -7.63 -9.34 7.41
CA ASP A 276 -7.64 -8.03 6.71
C ASP A 276 -7.23 -6.81 7.54
N THR A 277 -6.68 -7.06 8.71
CA THR A 277 -6.30 -6.04 9.68
C THR A 277 -4.80 -5.80 9.64
N TYR A 278 -4.37 -4.55 9.89
CA TYR A 278 -2.96 -4.27 10.08
C TYR A 278 -2.52 -4.87 11.41
N GLN A 279 -1.55 -5.78 11.34
CA GLN A 279 -0.95 -6.39 12.51
C GLN A 279 0.57 -6.38 12.30
N PRO A 280 1.35 -5.62 13.10
CA PRO A 280 2.76 -5.35 12.82
C PRO A 280 3.66 -6.57 12.58
N LEU A 281 3.34 -7.71 13.21
CA LEU A 281 4.07 -8.97 13.12
C LEU A 281 3.48 -9.93 12.08
N VAL A 282 2.31 -9.66 11.50
CA VAL A 282 1.62 -10.61 10.62
C VAL A 282 1.33 -9.97 9.27
N ARG A 283 0.73 -8.78 9.28
CA ARG A 283 0.34 -7.98 8.10
C ARG A 283 0.84 -6.56 8.27
N SER A 284 2.10 -6.36 7.90
CA SER A 284 2.76 -5.06 7.84
C SER A 284 3.31 -4.80 6.44
N CYS A 285 3.79 -3.59 6.19
CA CYS A 285 4.45 -3.27 4.93
C CYS A 285 5.59 -4.24 4.57
N ALA A 286 6.35 -4.72 5.55
CA ALA A 286 7.41 -5.68 5.35
C ALA A 286 6.89 -7.07 4.98
N THR A 287 5.91 -7.60 5.73
CA THR A 287 5.39 -8.95 5.48
C THR A 287 4.62 -9.02 4.17
N MET A 288 3.89 -7.96 3.80
CA MET A 288 3.16 -7.89 2.53
C MET A 288 4.08 -7.75 1.33
N ALA A 289 5.10 -6.90 1.39
CA ALA A 289 6.09 -6.79 0.31
C ALA A 289 6.87 -8.10 0.12
N ARG A 290 7.31 -8.73 1.22
CA ARG A 290 7.93 -10.06 1.21
C ARG A 290 7.00 -11.10 0.56
N TYR A 291 5.75 -11.17 1.00
CA TYR A 291 4.76 -12.11 0.49
C TYR A 291 4.53 -11.93 -1.01
N ALA A 292 4.37 -10.69 -1.48
CA ALA A 292 4.19 -10.38 -2.91
C ALA A 292 5.38 -10.87 -3.76
N VAL A 293 6.62 -10.63 -3.31
CA VAL A 293 7.83 -11.10 -4.01
C VAL A 293 7.88 -12.63 -4.03
N LEU A 294 7.73 -13.29 -2.89
CA LEU A 294 7.83 -14.75 -2.80
C LEU A 294 6.71 -15.47 -3.57
N LEU A 295 5.48 -14.97 -3.50
CA LEU A 295 4.35 -15.52 -4.25
C LEU A 295 4.60 -15.42 -5.75
N THR A 296 5.13 -14.28 -6.20
CA THR A 296 5.52 -14.05 -7.60
C THR A 296 6.56 -15.07 -8.04
N VAL A 297 7.66 -15.20 -7.29
CA VAL A 297 8.75 -16.13 -7.63
C VAL A 297 8.25 -17.57 -7.69
N LYS A 298 7.39 -17.98 -6.75
CA LYS A 298 6.80 -19.33 -6.78
C LYS A 298 5.94 -19.58 -8.02
N ARG A 299 5.13 -18.60 -8.42
CA ARG A 299 4.33 -18.69 -9.66
C ARG A 299 5.23 -18.80 -10.89
N LEU A 300 6.33 -18.05 -10.93
CA LEU A 300 7.32 -18.10 -12.01
C LEU A 300 8.02 -19.46 -12.07
N VAL A 301 8.47 -19.99 -10.93
CA VAL A 301 9.08 -21.33 -10.84
C VAL A 301 8.11 -22.42 -11.29
N ALA A 302 6.84 -22.35 -10.86
CA ALA A 302 5.80 -23.29 -11.28
C ALA A 302 5.51 -23.24 -12.79
N ARG A 303 5.80 -22.09 -13.44
CA ARG A 303 5.71 -21.91 -14.90
C ARG A 303 7.01 -22.23 -15.64
N GLY A 304 8.04 -22.73 -14.94
CA GLY A 304 9.32 -23.13 -15.53
C GLY A 304 10.41 -22.06 -15.54
N HIS A 305 10.19 -20.90 -14.90
CA HIS A 305 11.19 -19.84 -14.74
C HIS A 305 11.85 -19.94 -13.36
N SER A 306 13.03 -20.54 -13.28
CA SER A 306 13.77 -20.73 -12.02
C SER A 306 15.23 -20.27 -12.09
N GLU A 307 15.59 -19.54 -13.13
CA GLU A 307 16.96 -19.07 -13.35
C GLU A 307 17.44 -18.12 -12.25
N GLY A 308 18.63 -18.39 -11.71
CA GLY A 308 19.22 -17.60 -10.62
C GLY A 308 18.58 -17.81 -9.24
N VAL A 309 17.45 -18.51 -9.14
CA VAL A 309 16.77 -18.81 -7.88
C VAL A 309 17.45 -19.99 -7.19
N VAL A 310 17.78 -19.83 -5.91
CA VAL A 310 18.28 -20.92 -5.07
C VAL A 310 17.09 -21.60 -4.39
N LEU A 311 16.51 -22.60 -5.05
CA LEU A 311 15.23 -23.22 -4.64
C LEU A 311 15.23 -23.76 -3.19
N ASP A 312 16.32 -24.38 -2.74
CA ASP A 312 16.43 -24.92 -1.36
C ASP A 312 16.45 -23.83 -0.29
N LYS A 313 16.76 -22.58 -0.68
CA LYS A 313 16.75 -21.40 0.19
C LYS A 313 15.55 -20.49 -0.05
N LEU A 314 14.68 -20.81 -1.01
CA LEU A 314 13.51 -20.00 -1.34
C LEU A 314 12.45 -20.16 -0.23
N PRO A 315 12.11 -19.09 0.51
CA PRO A 315 11.14 -19.20 1.58
C PRO A 315 9.71 -19.39 1.06
N GLU A 316 8.85 -19.93 1.93
CA GLU A 316 7.42 -19.99 1.66
C GLU A 316 6.77 -18.59 1.76
N PRO A 317 5.88 -18.22 0.81
CA PRO A 317 5.05 -17.04 0.91
C PRO A 317 3.94 -17.28 1.93
N LEU A 318 4.27 -17.19 3.21
CA LEU A 318 3.30 -17.34 4.30
C LEU A 318 3.07 -16.01 4.99
N LEU A 319 1.81 -15.75 5.32
CA LEU A 319 1.41 -14.79 6.32
C LEU A 319 1.07 -15.57 7.58
N GLY A 320 1.61 -15.14 8.73
CA GLY A 320 1.29 -15.76 10.01
C GLY A 320 -0.18 -15.58 10.40
N SER A 321 -0.54 -16.06 11.59
CA SER A 321 -1.83 -15.81 12.21
C SER A 321 -1.65 -15.01 13.50
N ALA A 322 -2.49 -14.00 13.73
CA ALA A 322 -2.49 -13.29 15.00
C ALA A 322 -2.79 -14.25 16.16
N GLU A 323 -1.94 -14.25 17.19
CA GLU A 323 -2.14 -15.06 18.40
C GLU A 323 -2.86 -14.26 19.49
N ALA A 324 -3.63 -14.93 20.35
CA ALA A 324 -4.41 -14.26 21.40
C ALA A 324 -3.58 -13.37 22.36
N TRP A 325 -2.30 -13.68 22.57
CA TRP A 325 -1.43 -12.85 23.41
C TRP A 325 -1.12 -11.49 22.77
N MET A 326 -1.15 -11.39 21.44
CA MET A 326 -0.88 -10.16 20.68
C MET A 326 -1.98 -9.14 20.95
N LYS A 327 -3.25 -9.56 20.83
CA LYS A 327 -4.42 -8.78 21.23
C LYS A 327 -4.33 -8.34 22.69
N ALA A 328 -4.02 -9.29 23.57
CA ALA A 328 -3.87 -8.99 24.99
C ALA A 328 -2.72 -8.00 25.27
N LEU A 329 -1.66 -7.97 24.46
CA LEU A 329 -0.55 -7.03 24.64
C LEU A 329 -1.01 -5.58 24.44
N ALA A 330 -1.86 -5.32 23.46
CA ALA A 330 -2.39 -3.98 23.13
C ALA A 330 -3.07 -3.29 24.32
N HIS A 331 -3.72 -4.08 25.18
CA HIS A 331 -4.53 -3.60 26.31
C HIS A 331 -3.83 -3.69 27.67
N THR A 332 -2.54 -4.01 27.72
CA THR A 332 -1.84 -4.26 28.99
C THR A 332 -0.87 -3.15 29.41
N GLY A 333 -0.79 -2.91 30.72
CA GLY A 333 0.27 -2.08 31.32
C GLY A 333 1.62 -2.80 31.38
N LEU A 334 2.65 -2.12 31.92
CA LEU A 334 4.04 -2.60 31.99
C LEU A 334 4.18 -4.04 32.52
N ARG A 335 3.47 -4.39 33.60
CA ARG A 335 3.48 -5.75 34.16
C ARG A 335 2.97 -6.80 33.17
N GLY A 336 1.93 -6.48 32.41
CA GLY A 336 1.38 -7.38 31.39
C GLY A 336 2.29 -7.52 30.17
N MET A 337 3.06 -6.48 29.85
CA MET A 337 4.10 -6.51 28.82
C MET A 337 5.26 -7.44 29.21
N PHE A 338 5.79 -7.33 30.44
CA PHE A 338 6.85 -8.22 30.93
C PHE A 338 6.47 -9.70 30.88
N LEU A 339 5.21 -10.03 31.18
CA LEU A 339 4.73 -11.41 31.16
C LEU A 339 4.54 -11.97 29.73
N ARG A 340 4.36 -11.09 28.74
CA ARG A 340 4.10 -11.47 27.34
C ARG A 340 5.32 -11.32 26.44
N ALA A 341 6.34 -10.57 26.85
CA ALA A 341 7.60 -10.44 26.12
C ALA A 341 8.24 -11.80 25.78
N PRO A 342 8.25 -12.83 26.66
CA PRO A 342 8.73 -14.16 26.29
C PRO A 342 7.88 -14.84 25.20
N LEU A 343 6.56 -14.60 25.17
CA LEU A 343 5.69 -15.11 24.11
C LEU A 343 5.98 -14.41 22.78
N ALA A 344 6.18 -13.10 22.81
CA ALA A 344 6.59 -12.33 21.63
C ALA A 344 7.93 -12.81 21.07
N MET A 345 8.94 -13.00 21.92
CA MET A 345 10.24 -13.55 21.50
C MET A 345 10.09 -14.96 20.92
N ARG A 346 9.34 -15.83 21.62
CA ARG A 346 9.07 -17.19 21.14
C ARG A 346 8.36 -17.21 19.79
N TYR A 347 7.40 -16.31 19.58
CA TYR A 347 6.69 -16.17 18.31
C TYR A 347 7.67 -15.75 17.20
N VAL A 348 8.42 -14.66 17.40
CA VAL A 348 9.41 -14.18 16.41
C VAL A 348 10.44 -15.24 16.07
N MET A 349 10.91 -16.02 17.06
CA MET A 349 11.86 -17.12 16.84
C MET A 349 11.27 -18.30 16.03
N ARG A 350 9.95 -18.48 16.03
CA ARG A 350 9.26 -19.57 15.31
C ARG A 350 8.67 -19.13 13.98
N HIS A 351 8.41 -17.84 13.84
CA HIS A 351 7.79 -17.20 12.70
C HIS A 351 8.75 -16.17 12.12
N LEU A 352 9.83 -16.62 11.48
CA LEU A 352 10.84 -15.71 10.94
C LEU A 352 10.26 -14.81 9.83
N GLU A 353 9.13 -15.21 9.23
CA GLU A 353 8.33 -14.38 8.32
C GLU A 353 7.69 -13.15 8.98
N SER A 354 7.49 -13.17 10.31
CA SER A 354 6.78 -12.13 11.07
C SER A 354 7.62 -10.87 11.31
N VAL A 355 8.91 -11.07 11.54
CA VAL A 355 9.93 -10.04 11.70
C VAL A 355 11.16 -10.58 11.00
N PRO A 356 11.25 -10.46 9.66
CA PRO A 356 12.41 -10.95 8.95
C PRO A 356 13.64 -10.20 9.49
N PRO A 357 14.58 -10.90 10.18
CA PRO A 357 15.65 -10.24 10.91
C PRO A 357 16.58 -9.42 10.00
N ASP A 358 16.67 -9.82 8.72
CA ASP A 358 17.19 -9.04 7.59
C ASP A 358 16.49 -9.53 6.31
N LEU A 359 15.35 -8.93 5.96
CA LEU A 359 14.59 -9.26 4.74
C LEU A 359 15.48 -9.24 3.48
N PRO A 360 16.33 -8.21 3.27
CA PRO A 360 17.30 -8.24 2.17
C PRO A 360 18.28 -9.42 2.20
N ALA A 361 18.68 -9.95 3.37
CA ALA A 361 19.57 -11.12 3.42
C ALA A 361 18.82 -12.40 3.01
N GLU A 362 17.58 -12.57 3.47
CA GLU A 362 16.74 -13.71 3.08
C GLU A 362 16.55 -13.77 1.55
N LEU A 363 16.24 -12.63 0.93
CA LEU A 363 16.08 -12.56 -0.53
C LEU A 363 17.39 -12.78 -1.29
N ASP A 364 18.52 -12.30 -0.75
CA ASP A 364 19.85 -12.55 -1.34
C ASP A 364 20.22 -14.04 -1.29
N ASP A 365 19.95 -14.70 -0.16
CA ASP A 365 20.16 -16.14 0.03
C ASP A 365 19.34 -16.98 -0.97
N ALA A 366 18.13 -16.53 -1.29
CA ALA A 366 17.28 -17.14 -2.31
C ALA A 366 17.69 -16.78 -3.75
N GLY A 367 18.71 -15.95 -3.96
CA GLY A 367 19.20 -15.51 -5.26
C GLY A 367 18.34 -14.42 -5.92
N LEU A 368 17.48 -13.75 -5.15
CA LEU A 368 16.46 -12.81 -5.64
C LEU A 368 16.92 -11.35 -5.65
N LEU A 369 18.15 -11.06 -5.24
CA LEU A 369 18.75 -9.73 -5.30
C LEU A 369 19.88 -9.69 -6.33
N GLN A 370 20.07 -8.51 -6.93
CA GLN A 370 21.25 -8.28 -7.74
C GLN A 370 22.50 -8.21 -6.85
N GLN A 371 23.61 -8.73 -7.37
CA GLN A 371 24.91 -8.67 -6.71
C GLN A 371 25.92 -7.89 -7.56
N ARG A 372 26.81 -7.14 -6.90
CA ARG A 372 27.99 -6.52 -7.51
C ARG A 372 29.22 -7.01 -6.76
N GLU A 373 30.22 -7.49 -7.49
CA GLU A 373 31.48 -8.01 -6.90
C GLU A 373 31.25 -9.10 -5.83
N GLY A 374 30.25 -9.97 -6.05
CA GLY A 374 29.91 -11.06 -5.13
C GLY A 374 29.24 -10.60 -3.82
N LYS A 375 28.76 -9.35 -3.75
CA LYS A 375 28.02 -8.81 -2.60
C LYS A 375 26.65 -8.30 -3.02
N ARG A 376 25.67 -8.40 -2.13
CA ARG A 376 24.34 -7.78 -2.27
C ARG A 376 24.46 -6.33 -2.73
N TYR A 377 23.91 -6.02 -3.90
CA TYR A 377 23.92 -4.66 -4.41
C TYR A 377 22.91 -3.81 -3.65
N ARG A 378 23.38 -2.69 -3.09
CA ARG A 378 22.59 -1.77 -2.28
C ARG A 378 22.84 -0.35 -2.76
N ILE A 379 21.75 0.39 -2.94
CA ILE A 379 21.77 1.80 -3.25
C ILE A 379 21.26 2.56 -2.03
N HIS A 380 21.95 3.64 -1.65
CA HIS A 380 21.54 4.49 -0.54
C HIS A 380 21.19 5.87 -1.08
N TYR A 381 19.90 6.17 -1.07
CA TYR A 381 19.40 7.46 -1.50
C TYR A 381 19.17 8.38 -0.30
N SER A 382 19.65 9.61 -0.39
CA SER A 382 19.48 10.64 0.64
C SER A 382 19.50 12.04 0.02
N HIS A 383 18.92 13.01 0.73
CA HIS A 383 18.96 14.42 0.31
C HIS A 383 20.36 15.05 0.30
N LYS A 384 21.36 14.42 0.93
CA LYS A 384 22.75 14.91 0.99
C LYS A 384 23.66 14.21 -0.01
N GLY A 385 23.18 13.18 -0.69
CA GLY A 385 23.98 12.32 -1.55
C GLY A 385 23.26 12.01 -2.85
N GLU A 386 23.32 10.75 -3.27
CA GLU A 386 22.59 10.28 -4.44
C GLU A 386 21.09 10.36 -4.17
N THR A 387 20.34 10.88 -5.14
CA THR A 387 18.88 10.74 -5.17
C THR A 387 18.48 9.82 -6.31
N PRO A 388 17.30 9.18 -6.27
CA PRO A 388 16.83 8.38 -7.39
C PRO A 388 16.58 9.19 -8.67
N TYR A 389 16.56 10.53 -8.57
CA TYR A 389 16.22 11.48 -9.63
C TYR A 389 17.38 12.42 -9.99
N GLY A 390 18.58 12.14 -9.48
CA GLY A 390 19.79 12.93 -9.73
C GLY A 390 20.06 14.07 -8.72
N PRO A 391 21.21 14.75 -8.84
CA PRO A 391 21.74 15.65 -7.80
C PRO A 391 20.98 16.96 -7.61
N ALA A 392 20.06 17.33 -8.50
CA ALA A 392 19.39 18.64 -8.50
C ALA A 392 18.02 18.66 -7.78
N PHE A 393 17.55 17.56 -7.22
CA PHE A 393 16.17 17.47 -6.73
C PHE A 393 15.91 18.30 -5.44
N PHE A 394 16.94 18.64 -4.66
CA PHE A 394 16.79 19.33 -3.35
C PHE A 394 17.72 20.54 -3.15
N LEU A 395 18.34 21.08 -4.21
CA LEU A 395 19.22 22.25 -4.09
C LEU A 395 18.45 23.54 -3.80
#